data_AF-A0A831M8W7-F1
#
_entry.id   AF-A0A831M8W7-F1
#
_cell.length_a   1.000
_cell.length_b   1.000
_cell.length_c   1.000
_cell.angle_alpha   90.00
_cell.angle_beta   90.00
_cell.angle_gamma   90.00
#
_symmetry.space_group_name_H-M   'P 1'
#
loop_
_entity.id
_entity.type
_entity.pdbx_description
1 polymer ?
#
loop_
_entity_poly.entity_id
_entity_poly.type
_entity_poly.pdbx_seq_one_letter_code
_entity_poly.pdbx_strand_id
1 'polypeptide(L)' 'MTSLVQLRHPRHGRAAALVEGARLRLLSGVETIHMLASAALARGHSLAKAAQDAATGESLSYDEIHAGASAWRLLPAMD' A
#
# COMPACT_ATOMS: atom_id res chain seq x y z
N MET A 1 -6.02 4.28 -13.52
CA MET A 1 -4.97 3.27 -13.29
C MET A 1 -4.80 3.11 -11.79
N THR A 2 -4.68 1.88 -11.30
CA THR A 2 -4.53 1.61 -9.86
C THR A 2 -3.07 1.31 -9.59
N SER A 3 -2.38 2.20 -8.88
CA SER A 3 -0.98 2.01 -8.50
C SER A 3 -0.90 1.59 -7.04
N LEU A 4 -0.11 0.55 -6.77
CA LEU A 4 0.13 0.03 -5.43
C LEU A 4 1.60 0.18 -5.10
N VAL A 5 1.90 0.56 -3.87
CA VAL A 5 3.28 0.68 -3.37
C VAL A 5 3.44 -0.12 -2.10
N GLN A 6 4.67 -0.58 -1.84
CA GLN A 6 5.02 -1.18 -0.55
C GLN A 6 5.77 -0.15 0.27
N LEU A 7 5.40 -0.08 1.54
CA LEU A 7 5.98 0.81 2.53
C LEU A 7 6.59 -0.02 3.66
N ARG A 8 7.60 0.55 4.30
CA ARG A 8 8.16 0.04 5.54
C ARG A 8 8.20 1.13 6.60
N HIS A 9 7.74 0.80 7.79
CA HIS A 9 7.83 1.61 8.99
C HIS A 9 8.77 0.94 9.99
N PRO A 10 9.63 1.70 10.69
CA PRO A 10 10.57 1.14 11.66
C PRO A 10 9.89 0.43 12.84
N ARG A 11 8.69 0.86 13.25
CA ARG A 11 7.93 0.24 14.36
C ARG A 11 6.76 -0.64 13.93
N HIS A 12 6.17 -0.38 12.76
CA HIS A 12 4.94 -1.05 12.31
C HIS A 12 5.22 -2.13 11.26
N GLY A 13 6.47 -2.30 10.83
CA GLY A 13 6.85 -3.34 9.89
C GLY A 13 6.57 -2.95 8.44
N ARG A 14 6.08 -3.89 7.64
CA ARG A 14 5.78 -3.68 6.22
C ARG A 14 4.29 -3.51 6.03
N ALA A 15 3.90 -2.64 5.11
CA ALA A 15 2.52 -2.48 4.71
C ALA A 15 2.44 -2.18 3.21
N ALA A 16 1.35 -2.58 2.58
CA ALA A 16 1.01 -2.10 1.25
C ALA A 16 0.15 -0.84 1.34
N ALA A 17 0.25 0.03 0.34
CA ALA A 17 -0.59 1.22 0.22
C ALA A 17 -1.12 1.39 -1.20
N LEU A 18 -2.35 1.88 -1.31
CA LEU A 18 -2.99 2.30 -2.54
C LEU A 18 -2.66 3.77 -2.82
N VAL A 19 -2.17 4.04 -4.03
CA VAL A 19 -1.91 5.40 -4.49
C VAL A 19 -3.21 6.03 -5.01
N GLU A 20 -3.63 7.11 -4.36
CA GLU A 20 -4.79 7.92 -4.75
C GLU A 20 -4.37 9.38 -4.90
N GLY A 21 -4.00 9.76 -6.13
CA GLY A 21 -3.49 11.12 -6.41
C GLY A 21 -2.18 11.38 -5.67
N ALA A 22 -2.18 12.38 -4.77
CA ALA A 22 -1.02 12.75 -3.94
C ALA A 22 -1.00 12.04 -2.57
N ARG A 23 -1.92 11.10 -2.34
CA ARG A 23 -2.06 10.40 -1.06
C ARG A 23 -1.86 8.91 -1.22
N LEU A 24 -1.40 8.28 -0.15
CA LEU A 24 -1.22 6.85 -0.01
C LEU A 24 -2.17 6.35 1.07
N ARG A 25 -3.11 5.48 0.73
CA ARG A 25 -3.96 4.83 1.73
C ARG A 25 -3.35 3.51 2.16
N LEU A 26 -3.11 3.35 3.46
CA LEU A 26 -2.60 2.09 3.98
C LEU A 26 -3.65 0.99 3.82
N LEU A 27 -3.20 -0.22 3.51
CA LEU A 27 -4.05 -1.40 3.43
C LEU A 27 -3.97 -2.17 4.74
N SER A 28 -5.13 -2.43 5.38
CA SER A 28 -5.16 -3.19 6.64
C SER A 28 -4.92 -4.67 6.39
N GLY A 29 -4.06 -5.28 7.21
CA GLY A 29 -3.78 -6.71 7.14
C GLY A 29 -3.06 -7.15 5.85
N VAL A 30 -2.48 -6.20 5.10
CA VAL A 30 -1.76 -6.47 3.86
C VAL A 30 -0.32 -5.98 4.01
N GLU A 31 0.60 -6.91 4.23
CA GLU A 31 2.02 -6.60 4.39
C GLU A 31 2.76 -6.50 3.04
N THR A 32 2.26 -7.19 2.01
CA THR A 32 2.89 -7.27 0.69
C THR A 32 1.85 -7.24 -0.43
N ILE A 33 2.24 -6.73 -1.61
CA ILE A 33 1.39 -6.75 -2.80
C ILE A 33 1.08 -8.20 -3.23
N HIS A 34 2.03 -9.12 -3.05
CA HIS A 34 1.82 -10.53 -3.34
C HIS A 34 0.68 -11.14 -2.51
N MET A 35 0.63 -10.85 -1.20
CA MET A 35 -0.47 -11.30 -0.34
C MET A 35 -1.83 -10.78 -0.83
N LEU A 36 -1.89 -9.49 -1.20
CA LEU A 36 -3.10 -8.89 -1.76
C LEU A 36 -3.52 -9.55 -3.08
N ALA A 37 -2.56 -9.78 -3.98
CA ALA A 37 -2.82 -10.42 -5.27
C ALA A 37 -3.34 -11.86 -5.09
N SER A 38 -2.71 -12.64 -4.22
CA SER A 38 -3.15 -13.99 -3.89
C SER A 38 -4.56 -13.99 -3.29
N ALA A 39 -4.86 -13.06 -2.38
CA ALA A 39 -6.21 -12.91 -1.82
C ALA A 39 -7.25 -12.47 -2.86
N ALA A 40 -6.88 -11.59 -3.79
CA ALA A 40 -7.75 -11.15 -4.87
C ALA A 40 -8.08 -12.31 -5.82
N LEU A 41 -7.06 -13.07 -6.24
CA LEU A 41 -7.22 -14.25 -7.09
C LEU A 41 -8.10 -15.32 -6.43
N ALA A 42 -7.87 -15.61 -5.15
CA ALA A 42 -8.67 -16.58 -4.40
C ALA A 42 -10.16 -16.20 -4.30
N ARG A 43 -10.47 -14.89 -4.36
CA ARG A 43 -11.84 -14.36 -4.32
C ARG A 43 -12.42 -14.06 -5.70
N GLY A 44 -11.66 -14.24 -6.78
CA GLY A 44 -12.07 -13.85 -8.13
C GLY A 44 -12.23 -12.33 -8.32
N HIS A 45 -11.59 -11.52 -7.48
CA HIS A 45 -11.63 -10.06 -7.55
C HIS A 45 -10.43 -9.51 -8.31
N SER A 46 -10.59 -8.31 -8.90
CA SER A 46 -9.44 -7.57 -9.43
C SER A 46 -8.57 -7.06 -8.28
N LEU A 47 -7.27 -6.91 -8.53
CA LEU A 47 -6.32 -6.35 -7.56
C LEU A 47 -6.77 -4.96 -7.07
N ALA A 48 -7.36 -4.16 -7.96
CA ALA A 48 -7.89 -2.84 -7.63
C ALA A 48 -9.11 -2.90 -6.70
N LYS A 49 -9.99 -3.87 -6.88
CA LYS A 49 -11.13 -4.09 -5.97
C LYS A 49 -10.64 -4.54 -4.60
N ALA A 50 -9.74 -5.52 -4.56
CA ALA A 50 -9.16 -6.01 -3.30
C ALA A 50 -8.40 -4.92 -2.55
N ALA A 51 -7.63 -4.08 -3.25
CA ALA A 51 -6.93 -2.94 -2.66
C ALA A 51 -7.92 -1.94 -2.03
N GLN A 52 -8.99 -1.58 -2.74
CA GLN A 52 -10.00 -0.67 -2.21
C GLN A 52 -10.74 -1.26 -1.00
N ASP A 53 -11.07 -2.55 -1.05
CA ASP A 53 -11.75 -3.23 0.05
C ASP A 53 -10.85 -3.34 1.30
N ALA A 54 -9.53 -3.40 1.11
CA ALA A 54 -8.53 -3.45 2.19
C ALA A 54 -8.04 -2.05 2.62
N ALA A 55 -8.34 -0.99 1.87
CA ALA A 55 -7.87 0.36 2.16
C ALA A 55 -8.50 0.87 3.44
N THR A 56 -7.66 1.32 4.37
CA THR A 56 -8.11 1.94 5.60
C THR A 56 -8.45 3.41 5.38
N GLY A 57 -9.04 4.02 6.41
CA GLY A 57 -9.14 5.47 6.50
C GLY A 57 -7.80 6.16 6.78
N GLU A 58 -6.71 5.41 7.03
CA GLU A 58 -5.40 5.98 7.29
C GLU A 58 -4.73 6.37 5.96
N SER A 59 -4.51 7.67 5.78
CA SER A 59 -3.92 8.25 4.59
C SER A 59 -2.63 8.97 4.91
N LEU A 60 -1.58 8.68 4.15
CA LEU A 60 -0.27 9.32 4.22
C LEU A 60 -0.07 10.25 3.04
N SER A 61 0.71 11.31 3.22
CA SER A 61 1.15 12.14 2.10
C SER A 61 2.26 11.44 1.33
N TYR A 62 2.09 11.29 0.01
CA TYR A 62 3.14 10.77 -0.85
C TYR A 62 4.39 11.65 -0.80
N ASP A 63 4.18 12.96 -0.77
CA ASP A 63 5.24 13.96 -0.74
C ASP A 63 6.07 13.87 0.55
N GLU A 64 5.44 13.71 1.71
CA GLU A 64 6.17 13.56 2.99
C GLU A 64 7.01 12.28 3.05
N ILE A 65 6.52 11.19 2.43
CA ILE A 65 7.28 9.94 2.34
C ILE A 65 8.46 10.13 1.38
N HIS A 66 8.24 10.76 0.23
CA HIS A 66 9.28 11.01 -0.76
C HIS A 66 10.36 11.99 -0.24
N ALA A 67 9.95 13.00 0.52
CA ALA A 67 10.84 13.97 1.17
C ALA A 67 11.56 13.39 2.41
N GLY A 68 11.19 12.20 2.87
CA GLY A 68 11.75 11.58 4.08
C GLY A 68 11.29 12.22 5.40
N ALA A 69 10.24 13.05 5.35
CA ALA A 69 9.60 13.66 6.51
C ALA A 69 8.67 12.68 7.25
N SER A 70 8.26 11.59 6.60
CA SER A 70 7.49 10.51 7.22
C SER A 70 8.39 9.39 7.76
N ALA A 71 7.95 8.75 8.84
CA ALA A 71 8.57 7.52 9.33
C ALA A 71 8.33 6.33 8.38
N TRP A 72 7.28 6.39 7.56
CA TRP A 72 7.05 5.46 6.47
C TRP A 72 8.01 5.76 5.32
N ARG A 73 8.61 4.71 4.77
CA ARG A 73 9.49 4.81 3.61
C ARG A 73 9.00 3.89 2.50
N LEU A 74 9.06 4.37 1.26
CA LEU A 74 8.86 3.52 0.08
C LEU A 74 9.92 2.42 0.08
N LEU A 75 9.45 1.18 0.00
CA LEU A 75 10.32 0.09 -0.39
C LEU A 75 10.58 0.23 -1.89
N PRO A 76 11.85 0.15 -2.34
CA PRO A 76 12.12 0.10 -3.76
C PRO A 76 11.29 -1.01 -4.38
N ALA A 77 10.70 -0.73 -5.54
CA ALA A 77 10.08 -1.78 -6.33
C ALA A 77 11.15 -2.86 -6.52
N MET A 78 10.85 -4.08 -6.08
CA MET A 78 11.67 -5.23 -6.45
C MET A 78 11.38 -5.44 -7.94
N ASP A 79 12.43 -5.30 -8.75
CA ASP A 79 12.44 -5.58 -10.19
C ASP A 79 12.09 -7.05 -10.45
#